data_AF-A0A3N2M722-F1
#
_entry.id   AF-A0A3N2M722-F1
#
_cell.length_a   1.000
_cell.length_b   1.000
_cell.length_c   1.000
_cell.angle_alpha   90.00
_cell.angle_beta   90.00
_cell.angle_gamma   90.00
#
_symmetry.space_group_name_H-M   'P 1'
#
loop_
_entity.id
_entity.type
_entity.pdbx_description
1 polymer ?
#
loop_
_entity_poly.entity_id
_entity_poly.type
_entity_poly.pdbx_seq_one_letter_code
_entity_poly.pdbx_strand_id
1 'polypeptide(L)'
;MATFATCSYKYRHINSSNNSLMKNFLLTSIIVASLLSIASCSGSGSADTQGIDTVSLTGELLIPYDHIKNPGNIYASDDRIFLVNFPDVDTLIDEFTLDGKPVRSFLRKGQGPDEAAFIYSSHIDAGKKRLMMVTTPGELRSVSLAADAQPLTEKVFAYNQDKDKLNFSLNTFMMADNRVLSAINSDKGIFALFNPDATFDRILAGHLPESDFGEGLPEYAKINFLQPIGAVSPDGKHFVCYFGRADMTGFANIDGDSLDFRINYVAPPKGINVIVGDGYISFDYGDDYTYYFRGNVTASDSHAYMSYCGMLAREAEKRSKEMASGETEPFSLIRVYDFEGNIVRVLRTDAYAKAIAVSPDDKTLYALTENDDNGYYIVRYTLPSYN
;
A
#
# COMPACT_ATOMS: atom_id res chain seq x y z
N MET A 1 -3.12 -14.23 16.40
CA MET A 1 -1.89 -14.65 15.71
C MET A 1 -2.05 -14.32 14.24
N ALA A 2 -1.57 -13.16 13.80
CA ALA A 2 -1.46 -12.81 12.38
C ALA A 2 0.03 -12.77 12.07
N THR A 3 0.55 -13.91 11.62
CA THR A 3 1.95 -14.08 11.25
C THR A 3 2.12 -13.51 9.85
N PHE A 4 2.90 -12.44 9.68
CA PHE A 4 3.50 -12.16 8.38
C PHE A 4 4.41 -13.34 8.05
N ALA A 5 3.98 -14.17 7.11
CA ALA A 5 4.71 -15.38 6.73
C ALA A 5 5.99 -15.00 5.97
N THR A 6 7.13 -14.95 6.66
CA THR A 6 8.42 -15.21 6.04
C THR A 6 8.52 -16.73 5.82
N CYS A 7 8.25 -17.20 4.59
CA CYS A 7 8.26 -18.64 4.31
C CYS A 7 9.66 -19.09 3.85
N SER A 8 10.26 -20.00 4.63
CA SER A 8 11.51 -20.70 4.35
C SER A 8 11.28 -21.85 3.34
N TYR A 9 11.99 -21.85 2.22
CA TYR A 9 11.87 -22.82 1.13
C TYR A 9 12.37 -24.24 1.47
N LYS A 10 11.60 -25.28 1.08
CA LYS A 10 12.09 -26.65 0.86
C LYS A 10 11.53 -27.19 -0.47
N TYR A 11 12.44 -27.48 -1.42
CA TYR A 11 12.16 -27.96 -2.77
C TYR A 11 11.72 -29.43 -2.83
N ARG A 12 10.76 -29.76 -3.70
CA ARG A 12 10.63 -31.08 -4.35
C ARG A 12 10.16 -30.92 -5.80
N HIS A 13 10.98 -31.41 -6.74
CA HIS A 13 10.71 -31.50 -8.18
C HIS A 13 9.65 -32.56 -8.50
N ILE A 14 8.66 -32.26 -9.36
CA ILE A 14 8.02 -33.24 -10.26
C ILE A 14 7.68 -32.58 -11.62
N ASN A 15 7.85 -33.38 -12.69
CA ASN A 15 7.88 -33.06 -14.12
C ASN A 15 6.53 -32.72 -14.81
N SER A 16 6.68 -32.06 -15.96
CA SER A 16 5.72 -31.58 -16.98
C SER A 16 4.80 -32.62 -17.66
N SER A 17 3.65 -32.16 -18.20
CA SER A 17 3.23 -32.46 -19.59
C SER A 17 2.01 -31.66 -20.10
N ASN A 18 2.26 -30.76 -21.07
CA ASN A 18 1.61 -30.49 -22.38
C ASN A 18 0.07 -30.58 -22.67
N ASN A 19 -0.32 -29.59 -23.51
CA ASN A 19 -1.34 -29.56 -24.60
C ASN A 19 -2.83 -29.32 -24.23
N SER A 20 -3.69 -28.62 -24.99
CA SER A 20 -3.62 -27.73 -26.16
C SER A 20 -5.06 -27.23 -26.52
N LEU A 21 -5.15 -26.12 -27.28
CA LEU A 21 -6.16 -25.79 -28.31
C LEU A 21 -7.60 -25.33 -27.95
N MET A 22 -7.80 -24.00 -27.98
CA MET A 22 -8.61 -23.21 -28.95
C MET A 22 -9.90 -23.80 -29.59
N LYS A 23 -11.06 -23.12 -29.44
CA LYS A 23 -11.75 -22.32 -30.50
C LYS A 23 -13.19 -21.88 -30.15
N ASN A 24 -13.41 -20.57 -30.33
CA ASN A 24 -14.53 -19.84 -30.96
C ASN A 24 -15.98 -20.34 -30.87
N PHE A 25 -16.88 -19.41 -30.47
CA PHE A 25 -18.19 -19.24 -31.12
C PHE A 25 -18.65 -17.76 -31.10
N LEU A 26 -19.05 -17.27 -32.28
CA LEU A 26 -19.83 -16.04 -32.51
C LEU A 26 -21.34 -16.34 -32.29
N LEU A 27 -22.14 -15.37 -31.83
CA LEU A 27 -23.38 -14.93 -32.50
C LEU A 27 -24.08 -13.73 -31.78
N THR A 28 -24.23 -12.63 -32.53
CA THR A 28 -25.38 -11.68 -32.69
C THR A 28 -26.38 -11.34 -31.55
N SER A 29 -26.38 -10.03 -31.21
CA SER A 29 -27.50 -9.03 -31.21
C SER A 29 -28.69 -9.12 -30.23
N ILE A 30 -28.91 -8.07 -29.40
CA ILE A 30 -30.05 -7.11 -29.40
C ILE A 30 -29.99 -6.13 -28.19
N ILE A 31 -30.44 -4.90 -28.48
CA ILE A 31 -30.57 -3.62 -27.75
C ILE A 31 -31.29 -3.68 -26.38
N VAL A 32 -30.84 -2.91 -25.36
CA VAL A 32 -31.65 -1.99 -24.50
C VAL A 32 -30.71 -0.99 -23.81
N ALA A 33 -31.00 0.31 -23.99
CA ALA A 33 -30.43 1.39 -23.20
C ALA A 33 -31.12 1.46 -21.81
N SER A 34 -30.35 1.19 -20.76
CA SER A 34 -30.72 1.45 -19.37
C SER A 34 -29.47 1.92 -18.64
N LEU A 35 -29.53 3.10 -18.03
CA LEU A 35 -28.54 3.76 -17.18
C LEU A 35 -27.42 2.83 -16.67
N LEU A 36 -26.28 2.87 -17.37
CA LEU A 36 -25.02 2.34 -16.88
C LEU A 36 -24.51 3.33 -15.83
N SER A 37 -24.59 2.97 -14.55
CA SER A 37 -23.54 3.31 -13.60
C SER A 37 -22.25 2.83 -14.26
N ILE A 38 -21.49 3.76 -14.83
CA ILE A 38 -20.22 3.48 -15.47
C ILE A 38 -19.27 3.08 -14.32
N ALA A 39 -19.25 1.78 -13.99
CA ALA A 39 -18.05 1.18 -13.47
C ALA A 39 -17.02 1.31 -14.61
N SER A 40 -16.27 2.40 -14.60
CA SER A 40 -15.25 2.69 -15.61
C SER A 40 -14.08 1.74 -15.38
N CYS A 41 -14.25 0.50 -15.81
CA CYS A 41 -13.14 -0.39 -16.10
C CYS A 41 -12.56 0.09 -17.44
N SER A 42 -11.71 1.12 -17.40
CA SER A 42 -10.94 1.50 -18.59
C SER A 42 -9.79 0.51 -18.76
N GLY A 43 -10.07 -0.58 -19.47
CA GLY A 43 -9.06 -1.41 -20.10
C GLY A 43 -8.47 -0.66 -21.30
N SER A 44 -7.49 0.21 -21.04
CA SER A 44 -6.58 0.79 -22.04
C SER A 44 -5.18 0.59 -21.47
N GLY A 45 -4.42 -0.40 -21.93
CA GLY A 45 -3.61 -0.23 -23.13
C GLY A 45 -2.23 0.27 -22.70
N SER A 46 -1.32 -0.67 -22.45
CA SER A 46 0.14 -0.51 -22.25
C SER A 46 0.61 0.79 -21.56
N ALA A 47 0.87 0.74 -20.25
CA ALA A 47 2.00 1.51 -19.73
C ALA A 47 3.27 0.68 -19.94
N ASP A 48 3.62 0.49 -21.21
CA ASP A 48 4.98 0.13 -21.57
C ASP A 48 5.84 1.29 -21.01
N THR A 49 6.84 1.00 -20.17
CA THR A 49 7.73 2.05 -19.65
C THR A 49 8.58 2.67 -20.76
N GLN A 50 8.42 2.24 -22.02
CA GLN A 50 9.00 2.84 -23.20
C GLN A 50 8.51 4.28 -23.37
N GLY A 51 9.39 5.23 -23.04
CA GLY A 51 9.16 6.66 -23.22
C GLY A 51 8.83 7.43 -21.94
N ILE A 52 8.69 6.77 -20.80
CA ILE A 52 8.53 7.45 -19.50
C ILE A 52 9.91 7.88 -18.98
N ASP A 53 10.06 9.17 -18.72
CA ASP A 53 11.29 9.76 -18.20
C ASP A 53 11.70 9.09 -16.88
N THR A 54 12.91 8.52 -16.87
CA THR A 54 13.52 7.92 -15.68
C THR A 54 14.60 8.84 -15.15
N VAL A 55 14.35 9.45 -14.00
CA VAL A 55 15.27 10.39 -13.36
C VAL A 55 16.03 9.68 -12.25
N SER A 56 17.35 9.70 -12.33
CA SER A 56 18.20 9.19 -11.24
C SER A 56 18.35 10.25 -10.15
N LEU A 57 18.18 9.83 -8.90
CA LEU A 57 18.31 10.66 -7.71
C LEU A 57 19.56 10.24 -6.94
N THR A 58 20.26 11.23 -6.40
CA THR A 58 21.39 11.01 -5.48
C THR A 58 20.95 11.36 -4.07
N GLY A 59 21.16 10.41 -3.17
CA GLY A 59 20.70 10.50 -1.79
C GLY A 59 21.73 11.12 -0.85
N GLU A 60 21.23 11.75 0.21
CA GLU A 60 22.02 12.17 1.36
C GLU A 60 21.60 11.34 2.58
N LEU A 61 22.55 10.76 3.31
CA LEU A 61 22.28 10.11 4.59
C LEU A 61 21.72 11.15 5.57
N LEU A 62 20.48 10.97 6.00
CA LEU A 62 19.79 11.89 6.90
C LEU A 62 19.81 11.41 8.35
N ILE A 63 19.39 10.16 8.58
CA ILE A 63 19.33 9.56 9.91
C ILE A 63 20.19 8.28 9.89
N PRO A 64 21.28 8.23 10.67
CA PRO A 64 22.12 7.04 10.76
C PRO A 64 21.46 5.97 11.63
N TYR A 65 22.04 4.78 11.57
CA TYR A 65 21.38 3.58 12.06
C TYR A 65 21.25 3.42 13.56
N ASP A 66 22.14 4.05 14.30
CA ASP A 66 22.15 4.06 15.76
C ASP A 66 20.96 4.80 16.37
N HIS A 67 20.21 5.56 15.56
CA HIS A 67 18.99 6.24 15.95
C HIS A 67 17.70 5.53 15.54
N ILE A 68 17.79 4.42 14.80
CA ILE A 68 16.64 3.71 14.24
C ILE A 68 16.52 2.33 14.87
N LYS A 69 15.30 1.96 15.27
CA LYS A 69 15.02 0.69 15.95
C LYS A 69 14.63 -0.39 14.94
N ASN A 70 13.34 -0.69 14.80
CA ASN A 70 12.83 -1.67 13.84
C ASN A 70 11.63 -1.10 13.07
N PRO A 71 11.87 -0.12 12.17
CA PRO A 71 10.81 0.55 11.43
C PRO A 71 10.19 -0.39 10.40
N GLY A 72 8.86 -0.45 10.41
CA GLY A 72 8.06 -1.05 9.34
C GLY A 72 7.62 -0.04 8.30
N ASN A 73 7.51 1.25 8.66
CA ASN A 73 7.06 2.30 7.74
C ASN A 73 7.63 3.68 8.11
N ILE A 74 7.57 4.61 7.15
CA ILE A 74 8.01 6.01 7.27
C ILE A 74 6.91 6.95 6.75
N TYR A 75 6.75 8.09 7.40
CA TYR A 75 5.84 9.18 7.00
C TYR A 75 6.54 10.53 7.13
N ALA A 76 6.10 11.51 6.34
CA ALA A 76 6.58 12.89 6.42
C ALA A 76 5.39 13.86 6.54
N SER A 77 5.54 14.87 7.37
CA SER A 77 4.69 16.07 7.41
C SER A 77 5.48 17.29 6.91
N ASP A 78 4.87 18.47 6.97
CA ASP A 78 5.52 19.74 6.64
C ASP A 78 6.74 20.06 7.53
N ASP A 79 6.83 19.44 8.72
CA ASP A 79 7.79 19.81 9.75
C ASP A 79 8.50 18.63 10.42
N ARG A 80 8.09 17.37 10.15
CA ARG A 80 8.59 16.18 10.85
C ARG A 80 8.65 14.93 9.97
N ILE A 81 9.43 13.97 10.42
CA ILE A 81 9.50 12.60 9.92
C ILE A 81 9.04 11.67 11.04
N PHE A 82 8.24 10.67 10.72
CA PHE A 82 7.73 9.68 11.66
C PHE A 82 8.06 8.27 11.19
N LEU A 83 8.56 7.44 12.10
CA LEU A 83 8.73 6.01 11.87
C LEU A 83 7.71 5.23 12.67
N VAL A 84 7.05 4.28 12.02
CA VAL A 84 6.18 3.30 12.68
C VAL A 84 6.94 2.00 12.79
N ASN A 85 7.20 1.57 14.03
CA ASN A 85 8.00 0.40 14.35
C ASN A 85 7.18 -0.88 14.47
N PHE A 86 7.83 -2.01 14.21
CA PHE A 86 7.34 -3.33 14.57
C PHE A 86 7.30 -3.53 16.10
N PRO A 87 6.51 -4.50 16.61
CA PRO A 87 6.22 -4.62 18.05
C PRO A 87 7.36 -5.29 18.86
N ASP A 88 8.55 -5.46 18.32
CA ASP A 88 9.72 -5.93 19.07
C ASP A 88 10.38 -4.80 19.89
N VAL A 89 9.93 -3.56 19.76
CA VAL A 89 10.38 -2.40 20.54
C VAL A 89 9.36 -1.97 21.61
N ASP A 90 9.76 -1.08 22.53
CA ASP A 90 8.90 -0.57 23.61
C ASP A 90 7.91 0.50 23.15
N THR A 91 8.25 1.26 22.11
CA THR A 91 7.46 2.38 21.58
C THR A 91 7.27 2.23 20.08
N LEU A 92 6.02 2.26 19.62
CA LEU A 92 5.69 1.98 18.22
C LEU A 92 5.91 3.16 17.29
N ILE A 93 6.13 4.38 17.79
CA ILE A 93 6.34 5.57 16.95
C ILE A 93 7.60 6.33 17.40
N ASP A 94 8.47 6.64 16.44
CA ASP A 94 9.60 7.55 16.63
C ASP A 94 9.41 8.81 15.77
N GLU A 95 9.71 9.98 16.32
CA GLU A 95 9.60 11.29 15.67
C GLU A 95 10.97 11.93 15.52
N PHE A 96 11.21 12.48 14.33
CA PHE A 96 12.43 13.20 13.96
C PHE A 96 12.09 14.55 13.31
N THR A 97 13.01 15.50 13.42
CA THR A 97 12.99 16.71 12.62
C THR A 97 13.34 16.42 11.16
N LEU A 98 13.05 17.36 10.24
CA LEU A 98 13.42 17.22 8.82
C LEU A 98 14.95 17.22 8.57
N ASP A 99 15.75 17.67 9.54
CA ASP A 99 17.22 17.55 9.54
C ASP A 99 17.73 16.29 10.27
N GLY A 100 16.84 15.35 10.61
CA GLY A 100 17.19 14.02 11.11
C GLY A 100 17.48 13.93 12.61
N LYS A 101 17.19 14.97 13.39
CA LYS A 101 17.39 14.94 14.85
C LYS A 101 16.24 14.22 15.54
N PRO A 102 16.51 13.30 16.49
CA PRO A 102 15.47 12.68 17.29
C PRO A 102 14.71 13.72 18.11
N VAL A 103 13.37 13.62 18.13
CA VAL A 103 12.50 14.49 18.93
C VAL A 103 11.94 13.72 20.11
N ARG A 104 11.23 12.62 19.85
CA ARG A 104 10.63 11.76 20.88
C ARG A 104 10.27 10.37 20.34
N SER A 105 10.05 9.45 21.26
CA SER A 105 9.45 8.12 20.99
C SER A 105 8.18 7.98 21.82
N PHE A 106 7.09 7.52 21.22
CA PHE A 106 5.79 7.44 21.88
C PHE A 106 4.93 6.27 21.38
N LEU A 107 3.72 6.17 21.94
CA LEU A 107 2.79 5.05 21.81
C LEU A 107 3.42 3.74 22.31
N ARG A 108 3.22 3.44 23.59
CA ARG A 108 3.78 2.24 24.19
C ARG A 108 3.15 0.99 23.59
N LYS A 109 3.98 -0.04 23.44
CA LYS A 109 3.50 -1.37 23.10
C LYS A 109 2.73 -1.96 24.28
N GLY A 110 1.49 -2.38 24.05
CA GLY A 110 0.70 -3.07 25.06
C GLY A 110 -0.79 -3.12 24.76
N GLN A 111 -1.60 -3.36 25.77
CA GLN A 111 -3.06 -3.51 25.67
C GLN A 111 -3.81 -2.54 26.59
N GLY A 112 -3.09 -1.61 27.22
CA GLY A 112 -3.68 -0.52 27.99
C GLY A 112 -4.49 0.47 27.14
N PRO A 113 -5.24 1.38 27.79
CA PRO A 113 -6.11 2.33 27.12
C PRO A 113 -5.37 3.28 26.15
N ASP A 114 -4.11 3.58 26.44
CA ASP A 114 -3.22 4.46 25.65
C ASP A 114 -2.06 3.69 24.98
N GLU A 115 -2.21 2.37 24.86
CA GLU A 115 -1.21 1.48 24.27
C GLU A 115 -1.77 0.81 23.01
N ALA A 116 -0.86 0.35 22.15
CA ALA A 116 -1.22 -0.49 21.02
C ALA A 116 -0.26 -1.68 20.94
N ALA A 117 -0.78 -2.88 20.74
CA ALA A 117 0.09 -4.06 20.60
C ALA A 117 0.69 -4.16 19.20
N PHE A 118 -0.01 -3.63 18.20
CA PHE A 118 0.40 -3.62 16.81
C PHE A 118 -0.36 -2.51 16.06
N ILE A 119 0.30 -1.90 15.07
CA ILE A 119 -0.33 -1.01 14.09
C ILE A 119 -0.35 -1.77 12.77
N TYR A 120 -1.54 -2.17 12.31
CA TYR A 120 -1.67 -2.97 11.08
C TYR A 120 -1.57 -2.12 9.82
N SER A 121 -2.15 -0.93 9.85
CA SER A 121 -2.01 0.07 8.80
C SER A 121 -2.06 1.46 9.41
N SER A 122 -1.49 2.43 8.71
CA SER A 122 -1.49 3.82 9.13
C SER A 122 -1.35 4.77 7.94
N HIS A 123 -1.79 6.01 8.13
CA HIS A 123 -1.57 7.11 7.20
C HIS A 123 -1.50 8.44 7.95
N ILE A 124 -0.84 9.43 7.38
CA ILE A 124 -0.76 10.76 7.97
C ILE A 124 -1.87 11.65 7.42
N ASP A 125 -2.46 12.45 8.30
CA ASP A 125 -3.32 13.57 7.96
C ASP A 125 -2.55 14.83 8.42
N ALA A 126 -1.79 15.41 7.50
CA ALA A 126 -0.87 16.50 7.81
C ALA A 126 -1.64 17.78 8.17
N GLY A 127 -2.75 18.05 7.47
CA GLY A 127 -3.61 19.20 7.74
C GLY A 127 -4.17 19.22 9.17
N LYS A 128 -4.48 18.05 9.73
CA LYS A 128 -4.91 17.92 11.14
C LYS A 128 -3.80 17.44 12.09
N LYS A 129 -2.55 17.39 11.61
CA LYS A 129 -1.35 16.96 12.35
C LYS A 129 -1.58 15.70 13.18
N ARG A 130 -2.02 14.62 12.54
CA ARG A 130 -2.35 13.37 13.22
C ARG A 130 -1.92 12.16 12.39
N LEU A 131 -1.47 11.10 13.08
CA LEU A 131 -1.26 9.79 12.48
C LEU A 131 -2.51 8.96 12.73
N MET A 132 -3.11 8.47 11.65
CA MET A 132 -4.21 7.52 11.68
C MET A 132 -3.68 6.11 11.72
N MET A 133 -4.30 5.25 12.53
CA MET A 133 -3.83 3.90 12.80
C MET A 133 -4.99 2.92 12.92
N VAL A 134 -4.84 1.77 12.29
CA VAL A 134 -5.73 0.62 12.49
C VAL A 134 -5.03 -0.36 13.43
N THR A 135 -5.56 -0.49 14.65
CA THR A 135 -5.09 -1.48 15.64
C THR A 135 -6.04 -2.68 15.72
N THR A 136 -7.24 -2.55 15.18
CA THR A 136 -8.31 -3.57 15.20
C THR A 136 -9.12 -3.42 13.90
N PRO A 137 -9.50 -4.51 13.20
CA PRO A 137 -10.37 -4.41 12.02
C PRO A 137 -11.67 -3.63 12.29
N GLY A 138 -12.02 -2.70 11.39
CA GLY A 138 -13.24 -1.90 11.50
C GLY A 138 -13.17 -0.75 12.52
N GLU A 139 -12.00 -0.50 13.12
CA GLU A 139 -11.74 0.68 13.96
C GLU A 139 -10.57 1.50 13.42
N LEU A 140 -10.73 2.82 13.38
CA LEU A 140 -9.65 3.75 13.12
C LEU A 140 -9.39 4.57 14.39
N ARG A 141 -8.13 4.61 14.80
CA ARG A 141 -7.63 5.47 15.87
C ARG A 141 -6.73 6.55 15.30
N SER A 142 -6.53 7.63 16.04
CA SER A 142 -5.56 8.65 15.71
C SER A 142 -4.69 8.98 16.91
N VAL A 143 -3.48 9.46 16.65
CA VAL A 143 -2.60 10.08 17.65
C VAL A 143 -2.17 11.45 17.14
N SER A 144 -2.22 12.46 18.02
CA SER A 144 -1.78 13.80 17.66
C SER A 144 -0.26 13.83 17.44
N LEU A 145 0.15 14.51 16.38
CA LEU A 145 1.54 14.79 16.01
C LEU A 145 1.93 16.23 16.31
N ALA A 146 1.04 17.03 16.92
CA ALA A 146 1.39 18.37 17.36
C ALA A 146 2.49 18.30 18.44
N ALA A 147 3.41 19.27 18.40
CA ALA A 147 4.61 19.27 19.23
C ALA A 147 4.31 19.39 20.74
N ASP A 148 3.22 20.06 21.09
CA ASP A 148 2.74 20.30 22.45
C ASP A 148 1.64 19.32 22.90
N ALA A 149 1.14 18.48 22.00
CA ALA A 149 0.10 17.50 22.33
C ALA A 149 0.68 16.29 23.07
N GLN A 150 -0.09 15.80 24.05
CA GLN A 150 0.13 14.45 24.56
C GLN A 150 -0.25 13.43 23.47
N PRO A 151 0.58 12.41 23.24
CA PRO A 151 0.34 11.41 22.21
C PRO A 151 -0.70 10.38 22.69
N LEU A 152 -1.89 10.84 23.06
CA LEU A 152 -3.01 9.99 23.43
C LEU A 152 -3.68 9.46 22.17
N THR A 153 -4.10 8.20 22.23
CA THR A 153 -4.84 7.59 21.12
C THR A 153 -6.33 7.89 21.26
N GLU A 154 -6.91 8.44 20.20
CA GLU A 154 -8.34 8.72 20.13
C GLU A 154 -9.00 7.80 19.11
N LYS A 155 -10.17 7.24 19.45
CA LYS A 155 -11.00 6.51 18.49
C LYS A 155 -11.73 7.52 17.60
N VAL A 156 -11.46 7.50 16.30
CA VAL A 156 -12.07 8.44 15.34
C VAL A 156 -13.15 7.77 14.47
N PHE A 157 -13.10 6.46 14.33
CA PHE A 157 -14.13 5.67 13.65
C PHE A 157 -14.22 4.28 14.27
N ALA A 158 -15.43 3.77 14.41
CA ALA A 158 -15.68 2.36 14.70
C ALA A 158 -17.02 1.95 14.10
N TYR A 159 -17.04 0.79 13.46
CA TYR A 159 -18.25 0.22 12.90
C TYR A 159 -18.63 -1.08 13.58
N ASN A 160 -19.92 -1.23 13.92
CA ASN A 160 -20.44 -2.51 14.37
C ASN A 160 -20.64 -3.45 13.18
N GLN A 161 -19.81 -4.48 13.11
CA GLN A 161 -19.76 -5.44 12.00
C GLN A 161 -21.08 -6.21 11.81
N ASP A 162 -21.88 -6.36 12.87
CA ASP A 162 -23.12 -7.14 12.84
C ASP A 162 -24.27 -6.46 12.10
N LYS A 163 -24.22 -5.13 11.94
CA LYS A 163 -25.34 -4.36 11.37
C LYS A 163 -25.55 -4.65 9.87
N ASP A 164 -24.46 -4.74 9.12
CA ASP A 164 -24.47 -4.94 7.65
C ASP A 164 -23.67 -6.18 7.21
N LYS A 165 -23.19 -6.98 8.17
CA LYS A 165 -22.39 -8.20 7.95
C LYS A 165 -21.14 -7.94 7.08
N LEU A 166 -20.54 -6.77 7.25
CA LEU A 166 -19.30 -6.41 6.57
C LEU A 166 -18.12 -7.11 7.25
N ASN A 167 -17.35 -7.87 6.47
CA ASN A 167 -16.14 -8.51 6.93
C ASN A 167 -14.95 -7.58 6.70
N PHE A 168 -14.54 -6.82 7.71
CA PHE A 168 -13.48 -5.83 7.57
C PHE A 168 -12.08 -6.45 7.49
N SER A 169 -11.24 -5.82 6.67
CA SER A 169 -9.80 -6.03 6.65
C SER A 169 -9.09 -5.05 7.60
N LEU A 170 -7.77 -5.04 7.55
CA LEU A 170 -6.87 -4.26 8.39
C LEU A 170 -6.50 -2.88 7.80
N ASN A 171 -7.16 -2.47 6.72
CA ASN A 171 -6.93 -1.21 6.03
C ASN A 171 -8.18 -0.32 6.11
N THR A 172 -8.04 0.84 6.74
CA THR A 172 -9.11 1.84 6.89
C THR A 172 -8.50 3.22 6.74
N PHE A 173 -9.15 4.05 5.93
CA PHE A 173 -8.66 5.36 5.50
C PHE A 173 -9.73 6.41 5.73
N MET A 174 -9.36 7.57 6.26
CA MET A 174 -10.29 8.69 6.45
C MET A 174 -9.91 9.84 5.52
N MET A 175 -10.88 10.31 4.78
CA MET A 175 -10.76 11.43 3.85
C MET A 175 -10.94 12.78 4.57
N ALA A 176 -10.60 13.88 3.90
CA ALA A 176 -10.66 15.24 4.47
C ALA A 176 -12.07 15.64 4.96
N ASP A 177 -13.11 15.19 4.24
CA ASP A 177 -14.53 15.41 4.56
C ASP A 177 -15.09 14.45 5.63
N ASN A 178 -14.22 13.64 6.24
CA ASN A 178 -14.50 12.62 7.24
C ASN A 178 -15.27 11.40 6.71
N ARG A 179 -15.43 11.22 5.39
CA ARG A 179 -15.81 9.91 4.85
C ARG A 179 -14.72 8.89 5.13
N VAL A 180 -15.11 7.65 5.32
CA VAL A 180 -14.18 6.54 5.63
C VAL A 180 -14.26 5.49 4.53
N LEU A 181 -13.12 5.15 3.96
CA LEU A 181 -12.94 3.98 3.11
C LEU A 181 -12.34 2.86 3.95
N SER A 182 -13.11 1.80 4.18
CA SER A 182 -12.58 0.62 4.87
C SER A 182 -12.52 -0.57 3.92
N ALA A 183 -11.36 -1.20 3.83
CA ALA A 183 -11.22 -2.43 3.07
C ALA A 183 -12.06 -3.54 3.72
N ILE A 184 -12.73 -4.32 2.89
CA ILE A 184 -13.60 -5.43 3.25
C ILE A 184 -13.24 -6.68 2.45
N ASN A 185 -13.63 -7.83 2.97
CA ASN A 185 -13.55 -9.12 2.32
C ASN A 185 -14.93 -9.49 1.76
N SER A 186 -15.30 -8.91 0.61
CA SER A 186 -16.59 -9.13 -0.05
C SER A 186 -16.44 -9.40 -1.55
N ASP A 187 -17.30 -10.27 -2.07
CA ASP A 187 -17.51 -10.55 -3.50
C ASP A 187 -18.19 -9.40 -4.25
N LYS A 188 -18.72 -8.41 -3.54
CA LYS A 188 -19.37 -7.23 -4.11
C LYS A 188 -18.39 -6.07 -4.35
N GLY A 189 -17.18 -6.15 -3.83
CA GLY A 189 -16.15 -5.13 -3.92
C GLY A 189 -15.21 -5.07 -2.73
N ILE A 190 -14.20 -4.21 -2.83
CA ILE A 190 -13.04 -4.21 -1.93
C ILE A 190 -13.19 -3.19 -0.80
N PHE A 191 -13.97 -2.14 -0.99
CA PHE A 191 -14.12 -1.07 0.01
C PHE A 191 -15.58 -0.89 0.39
N ALA A 192 -15.85 -0.74 1.69
CA ALA A 192 -17.06 -0.11 2.19
C ALA A 192 -16.80 1.39 2.38
N LEU A 193 -17.69 2.22 1.85
CA LEU A 193 -17.71 3.66 2.06
C LEU A 193 -18.67 3.99 3.21
N PHE A 194 -18.23 4.83 4.12
CA PHE A 194 -19.03 5.39 5.21
C PHE A 194 -19.11 6.90 5.11
N ASN A 195 -20.29 7.43 5.43
CA ASN A 195 -20.54 8.86 5.55
C ASN A 195 -19.83 9.45 6.78
N PRO A 196 -19.72 10.79 6.87
CA PRO A 196 -19.09 11.47 8.01
C PRO A 196 -19.71 11.15 9.38
N ASP A 197 -20.98 10.74 9.41
CA ASP A 197 -21.70 10.30 10.62
C ASP A 197 -21.50 8.80 10.93
N ALA A 198 -20.53 8.16 10.28
CA ALA A 198 -20.21 6.74 10.35
C ALA A 198 -21.34 5.80 9.89
N THR A 199 -22.35 6.29 9.17
CA THR A 199 -23.34 5.44 8.52
C THR A 199 -22.77 4.79 7.26
N PHE A 200 -23.08 3.51 7.04
CA PHE A 200 -22.72 2.81 5.81
C PHE A 200 -23.48 3.40 4.62
N ASP A 201 -22.75 3.70 3.53
CA ASP A 201 -23.32 4.17 2.26
C ASP A 201 -23.39 3.02 1.25
N ARG A 202 -22.24 2.56 0.75
CA ARG A 202 -22.16 1.58 -0.34
C ARG A 202 -20.83 0.82 -0.39
N ILE A 203 -20.78 -0.23 -1.20
CA ILE A 203 -19.55 -0.94 -1.55
C ILE A 203 -18.98 -0.35 -2.86
N LEU A 204 -17.68 -0.10 -2.88
CA LEU A 204 -16.90 0.41 -4.02
C LEU A 204 -15.95 -0.65 -4.57
N ALA A 205 -15.40 -0.40 -5.77
CA ALA A 205 -14.44 -1.29 -6.44
C ALA A 205 -15.00 -2.71 -6.65
N GLY A 206 -16.23 -2.80 -7.17
CA GLY A 206 -16.99 -4.04 -7.24
C GLY A 206 -16.53 -5.07 -8.26
N HIS A 207 -15.80 -4.66 -9.29
CA HIS A 207 -15.25 -5.57 -10.29
C HIS A 207 -13.75 -5.37 -10.38
N LEU A 208 -12.98 -6.36 -9.91
CA LEU A 208 -11.57 -6.47 -10.24
C LEU A 208 -11.44 -7.30 -11.52
N PRO A 209 -10.51 -6.93 -12.42
CA PRO A 209 -10.27 -7.70 -13.64
C PRO A 209 -9.95 -9.16 -13.31
N GLU A 210 -10.43 -10.06 -14.17
CA GLU A 210 -10.13 -11.49 -14.06
C GLU A 210 -8.61 -11.68 -14.01
N SER A 211 -8.14 -12.22 -12.89
CA SER A 211 -6.75 -12.59 -12.71
C SER A 211 -6.63 -14.10 -12.84
N ASP A 212 -5.50 -14.57 -13.35
CA ASP A 212 -5.21 -16.01 -13.45
C ASP A 212 -4.74 -16.52 -12.09
N PHE A 213 -5.72 -16.63 -11.18
CA PHE A 213 -5.53 -17.18 -9.86
C PHE A 213 -5.36 -18.71 -9.87
N GLY A 214 -5.44 -19.37 -11.04
CA GLY A 214 -5.54 -20.82 -11.15
C GLY A 214 -6.96 -21.35 -10.92
N GLU A 215 -7.21 -22.61 -11.31
CA GLU A 215 -8.51 -23.27 -11.13
C GLU A 215 -8.79 -23.58 -9.65
N GLY A 216 -10.05 -23.41 -9.22
CA GLY A 216 -10.53 -23.90 -7.93
C GLY A 216 -10.33 -22.98 -6.72
N LEU A 217 -9.80 -21.75 -6.88
CA LEU A 217 -9.72 -20.81 -5.76
C LEU A 217 -11.09 -20.28 -5.35
N PRO A 218 -11.46 -20.38 -4.06
CA PRO A 218 -12.64 -19.71 -3.53
C PRO A 218 -12.54 -18.19 -3.65
N GLU A 219 -13.67 -17.54 -3.91
CA GLU A 219 -13.72 -16.09 -4.15
C GLU A 219 -13.15 -15.27 -2.99
N TYR A 220 -13.45 -15.67 -1.74
CA TYR A 220 -12.92 -15.01 -0.55
C TYR A 220 -11.38 -15.06 -0.45
N ALA A 221 -10.72 -16.08 -1.02
CA ALA A 221 -9.26 -16.17 -1.03
C ALA A 221 -8.64 -15.18 -2.04
N LYS A 222 -9.30 -15.00 -3.19
CA LYS A 222 -8.91 -13.99 -4.19
C LYS A 222 -9.04 -12.58 -3.62
N ILE A 223 -10.14 -12.30 -2.93
CA ILE A 223 -10.38 -11.00 -2.28
C ILE A 223 -9.33 -10.73 -1.18
N ASN A 224 -8.98 -11.74 -0.38
CA ASN A 224 -7.91 -11.62 0.62
C ASN A 224 -6.53 -11.34 -0.02
N PHE A 225 -6.23 -11.95 -1.16
CA PHE A 225 -4.99 -11.68 -1.89
C PHE A 225 -4.95 -10.25 -2.43
N LEU A 226 -6.09 -9.78 -2.94
CA LEU A 226 -6.27 -8.47 -3.56
C LEU A 226 -6.50 -7.37 -2.52
N GLN A 227 -6.23 -7.61 -1.23
CA GLN A 227 -6.35 -6.58 -0.21
C GLN A 227 -5.51 -5.34 -0.58
N PRO A 228 -6.08 -4.14 -0.48
CA PRO A 228 -5.43 -2.93 -0.93
C PRO A 228 -4.32 -2.53 0.04
N ILE A 229 -3.20 -2.08 -0.52
CA ILE A 229 -2.19 -1.32 0.20
C ILE A 229 -2.25 0.09 -0.34
N GLY A 230 -2.60 1.05 0.50
CA GLY A 230 -2.89 2.41 0.05
C GLY A 230 -2.53 3.49 1.06
N ALA A 231 -2.73 4.73 0.61
CA ALA A 231 -2.51 5.94 1.36
C ALA A 231 -3.54 6.99 0.97
N VAL A 232 -3.75 7.95 1.87
CA VAL A 232 -4.46 9.20 1.59
C VAL A 232 -3.41 10.29 1.43
N SER A 233 -3.62 11.23 0.50
CA SER A 233 -2.80 12.44 0.38
C SER A 233 -2.81 13.24 1.69
N PRO A 234 -1.76 14.00 2.01
CA PRO A 234 -1.66 14.74 3.26
C PRO A 234 -2.79 15.76 3.48
N ASP A 235 -3.30 16.35 2.39
CA ASP A 235 -4.50 17.22 2.38
C ASP A 235 -5.84 16.47 2.52
N GLY A 236 -5.81 15.14 2.48
CA GLY A 236 -6.97 14.26 2.67
C GLY A 236 -7.89 14.12 1.44
N LYS A 237 -7.56 14.70 0.29
CA LYS A 237 -8.47 14.75 -0.87
C LYS A 237 -8.36 13.56 -1.81
N HIS A 238 -7.23 12.87 -1.80
CA HIS A 238 -6.92 11.81 -2.74
C HIS A 238 -6.61 10.51 -2.00
N PHE A 239 -7.18 9.41 -2.47
CA PHE A 239 -6.85 8.07 -2.03
C PHE A 239 -6.21 7.31 -3.18
N VAL A 240 -5.14 6.59 -2.87
CA VAL A 240 -4.40 5.80 -3.84
C VAL A 240 -3.97 4.46 -3.24
N CYS A 241 -4.05 3.39 -4.03
CA CYS A 241 -3.60 2.07 -3.59
C CYS A 241 -3.10 1.21 -4.75
N TYR A 242 -2.47 0.08 -4.42
CA TYR A 242 -2.33 -1.05 -5.33
C TYR A 242 -2.94 -2.32 -4.73
N PHE A 243 -3.20 -3.32 -5.57
CA PHE A 243 -3.85 -4.58 -5.18
C PHE A 243 -2.94 -5.78 -5.43
N GLY A 244 -2.78 -6.66 -4.44
CA GLY A 244 -2.11 -7.96 -4.60
C GLY A 244 -0.69 -7.90 -5.18
N ARG A 245 0.02 -6.77 -5.04
CA ARG A 245 1.34 -6.49 -5.65
C ARG A 245 1.38 -6.61 -7.18
N ALA A 246 0.23 -6.66 -7.84
CA ALA A 246 0.08 -6.70 -9.29
C ALA A 246 0.22 -5.30 -9.92
N ASP A 247 0.31 -5.19 -11.25
CA ASP A 247 0.24 -3.89 -11.94
C ASP A 247 -1.23 -3.44 -12.00
N MET A 248 -1.79 -3.21 -10.82
CA MET A 248 -3.18 -2.90 -10.53
C MET A 248 -3.22 -1.84 -9.44
N THR A 249 -3.65 -0.64 -9.81
CA THR A 249 -3.69 0.54 -8.95
C THR A 249 -5.11 1.08 -8.85
N GLY A 250 -5.49 1.57 -7.67
CA GLY A 250 -6.78 2.21 -7.42
C GLY A 250 -6.61 3.67 -7.05
N PHE A 251 -7.52 4.52 -7.53
CA PHE A 251 -7.54 5.95 -7.26
C PHE A 251 -8.97 6.39 -6.93
N ALA A 252 -9.10 7.27 -5.94
CA ALA A 252 -10.36 7.94 -5.64
C ALA A 252 -10.10 9.37 -5.16
N ASN A 253 -10.95 10.29 -5.58
CA ASN A 253 -10.84 11.72 -5.28
C ASN A 253 -12.14 12.23 -4.65
N ILE A 254 -12.05 13.20 -3.75
CA ILE A 254 -13.22 13.96 -3.30
C ILE A 254 -13.63 14.91 -4.41
N ASP A 255 -14.83 14.75 -4.96
CA ASP A 255 -15.44 15.69 -5.91
C ASP A 255 -16.84 16.11 -5.42
N GLY A 256 -16.89 17.21 -4.67
CA GLY A 256 -18.10 17.63 -3.96
C GLY A 256 -18.60 16.53 -3.02
N ASP A 257 -19.84 16.10 -3.23
CA ASP A 257 -20.48 15.03 -2.43
C ASP A 257 -20.16 13.62 -2.98
N SER A 258 -19.45 13.49 -4.10
CA SER A 258 -19.10 12.19 -4.69
C SER A 258 -17.70 11.74 -4.26
N LEU A 259 -17.52 10.41 -4.25
CA LEU A 259 -16.23 9.76 -4.16
C LEU A 259 -16.33 8.51 -5.03
N ASP A 260 -15.78 8.62 -6.22
CA ASP A 260 -15.77 7.57 -7.22
C ASP A 260 -14.40 6.89 -7.23
N PHE A 261 -14.43 5.58 -7.39
CA PHE A 261 -13.24 4.74 -7.34
C PHE A 261 -12.93 4.23 -8.74
N ARG A 262 -11.70 4.47 -9.18
CA ARG A 262 -11.16 3.99 -10.45
C ARG A 262 -10.09 2.95 -10.22
N ILE A 263 -10.08 1.91 -11.04
CA ILE A 263 -9.02 0.90 -11.07
C ILE A 263 -8.33 0.99 -12.43
N ASN A 264 -7.01 1.17 -12.40
CA ASN A 264 -6.14 1.04 -13.55
C ASN A 264 -5.35 -0.26 -13.44
N TYR A 265 -5.21 -0.99 -14.54
CA TYR A 265 -4.38 -2.19 -14.56
C TYR A 265 -3.74 -2.41 -15.92
N VAL A 266 -2.53 -2.96 -15.89
CA VAL A 266 -1.81 -3.43 -17.09
C VAL A 266 -1.69 -4.95 -17.09
N ALA A 267 -1.38 -5.52 -15.93
CA ALA A 267 -1.22 -6.95 -15.75
C ALA A 267 -1.90 -7.37 -14.44
N PRO A 268 -3.01 -8.14 -14.52
CA PRO A 268 -3.59 -8.72 -13.32
C PRO A 268 -2.64 -9.78 -12.72
N PRO A 269 -2.84 -10.16 -11.43
CA PRO A 269 -2.06 -11.21 -10.81
C PRO A 269 -2.11 -12.54 -11.58
N LYS A 270 -1.00 -13.27 -11.57
CA LYS A 270 -0.86 -14.59 -12.20
C LYS A 270 0.11 -15.47 -11.41
N GLY A 271 0.05 -16.79 -11.56
CA GLY A 271 1.04 -17.68 -10.96
C GLY A 271 0.91 -17.81 -9.44
N ILE A 272 -0.29 -17.66 -8.90
CA ILE A 272 -0.57 -17.75 -7.46
C ILE A 272 -1.25 -19.08 -7.16
N ASN A 273 -0.73 -19.83 -6.20
CA ASN A 273 -1.36 -21.03 -5.67
C ASN A 273 -1.80 -20.74 -4.23
N VAL A 274 -2.92 -21.31 -3.77
CA VAL A 274 -3.37 -21.19 -2.38
C VAL A 274 -3.08 -22.47 -1.62
N ILE A 275 -2.45 -22.32 -0.47
CA ILE A 275 -2.33 -23.37 0.54
C ILE A 275 -3.36 -23.04 1.64
N VAL A 276 -4.44 -23.82 1.68
CA VAL A 276 -5.42 -23.78 2.76
C VAL A 276 -4.97 -24.72 3.87
N GLY A 277 -4.73 -24.19 5.06
CA GLY A 277 -4.48 -24.96 6.27
C GLY A 277 -5.68 -24.93 7.22
N ASP A 278 -5.58 -25.66 8.34
CA ASP A 278 -6.59 -25.59 9.40
C ASP A 278 -6.62 -24.19 10.03
N GLY A 279 -7.61 -23.39 9.64
CA GLY A 279 -7.85 -22.05 10.18
C GLY A 279 -6.97 -20.93 9.61
N TYR A 280 -6.18 -21.18 8.57
CA TYR A 280 -5.41 -20.13 7.89
C TYR A 280 -5.31 -20.37 6.37
N ILE A 281 -5.04 -19.28 5.65
CA ILE A 281 -4.68 -19.31 4.23
C ILE A 281 -3.28 -18.76 4.09
N SER A 282 -2.48 -19.41 3.25
CA SER A 282 -1.22 -18.88 2.76
C SER A 282 -1.18 -18.97 1.24
N PHE A 283 -0.36 -18.13 0.62
CA PHE A 283 -0.18 -18.09 -0.83
C PHE A 283 1.20 -18.66 -1.15
N ASP A 284 1.25 -19.60 -2.08
CA ASP A 284 2.48 -20.06 -2.70
C ASP A 284 2.61 -19.40 -4.07
N TYR A 285 3.83 -19.01 -4.42
CA TYR A 285 4.11 -18.23 -5.61
C TYR A 285 4.83 -19.09 -6.63
N GLY A 286 4.15 -19.34 -7.75
CA GLY A 286 4.68 -20.04 -8.90
C GLY A 286 5.87 -19.32 -9.53
N ASP A 287 6.55 -20.02 -10.43
CA ASP A 287 7.77 -19.55 -11.08
C ASP A 287 7.53 -18.30 -11.96
N ASP A 288 6.30 -18.06 -12.39
CA ASP A 288 5.88 -16.96 -13.25
C ASP A 288 5.23 -15.78 -12.48
N TYR A 289 5.09 -15.85 -11.16
CA TYR A 289 4.55 -14.77 -10.36
C TYR A 289 5.47 -13.54 -10.37
N THR A 290 4.90 -12.39 -10.70
CA THR A 290 5.61 -11.11 -10.87
C THR A 290 5.23 -10.14 -9.75
N TYR A 291 6.21 -9.52 -9.11
CA TYR A 291 5.99 -8.39 -8.21
C TYR A 291 6.11 -7.07 -8.98
N TYR A 292 5.01 -6.36 -9.13
CA TYR A 292 5.02 -5.01 -9.71
C TYR A 292 5.24 -3.95 -8.65
N PHE A 293 4.53 -4.04 -7.52
CA PHE A 293 4.68 -3.10 -6.40
C PHE A 293 5.13 -3.79 -5.11
N ARG A 294 5.92 -3.05 -4.32
CA ARG A 294 6.41 -3.47 -3.00
C ARG A 294 6.31 -2.30 -2.01
N GLY A 295 6.33 -2.63 -0.73
CA GLY A 295 6.33 -1.62 0.34
C GLY A 295 4.99 -0.90 0.48
N ASN A 296 5.03 0.29 1.07
CA ASN A 296 3.87 1.15 1.25
C ASN A 296 3.63 2.02 0.01
N VAL A 297 2.38 2.47 -0.13
CA VAL A 297 2.05 3.59 -1.01
C VAL A 297 2.22 4.88 -0.21
N THR A 298 2.70 5.95 -0.85
CA THR A 298 2.75 7.29 -0.27
C THR A 298 2.26 8.32 -1.28
N ALA A 299 1.85 9.48 -0.80
CA ALA A 299 1.36 10.57 -1.62
C ALA A 299 1.79 11.92 -1.04
N SER A 300 2.04 12.88 -1.91
CA SER A 300 2.08 14.30 -1.59
C SER A 300 0.71 14.91 -1.83
N ASP A 301 0.60 16.24 -1.77
CA ASP A 301 -0.63 16.94 -2.14
C ASP A 301 -0.88 16.96 -3.66
N SER A 302 0.07 16.50 -4.48
CA SER A 302 -0.01 16.59 -5.95
C SER A 302 0.21 15.27 -6.69
N HIS A 303 0.95 14.33 -6.11
CA HIS A 303 1.30 13.07 -6.77
C HIS A 303 1.26 11.89 -5.81
N ALA A 304 1.08 10.69 -6.39
CA ALA A 304 1.21 9.42 -5.70
C ALA A 304 2.50 8.71 -6.10
N TYR A 305 3.09 7.98 -5.16
CA TYR A 305 4.38 7.32 -5.29
C TYR A 305 4.28 5.86 -4.86
N MET A 306 4.78 4.96 -5.70
CA MET A 306 4.79 3.53 -5.42
C MET A 306 6.13 2.92 -5.80
N SER A 307 6.76 2.18 -4.88
CA SER A 307 7.96 1.41 -5.18
C SER A 307 7.64 0.31 -6.19
N TYR A 308 8.30 0.40 -7.33
CA TYR A 308 8.11 -0.45 -8.50
C TYR A 308 9.24 -1.46 -8.63
N CYS A 309 8.89 -2.68 -9.04
CA CYS A 309 9.84 -3.76 -9.28
C CYS A 309 9.69 -4.30 -10.71
N GLY A 310 8.51 -4.82 -11.06
CA GLY A 310 8.23 -5.36 -12.39
C GLY A 310 9.02 -6.63 -12.74
N MET A 311 9.45 -7.40 -11.73
CA MET A 311 10.27 -8.61 -11.91
C MET A 311 9.60 -9.84 -11.30
N LEU A 312 10.05 -11.03 -11.70
CA LEU A 312 9.63 -12.27 -11.06
C LEU A 312 9.93 -12.21 -9.55
N ALA A 313 9.02 -12.72 -8.73
CA ALA A 313 9.11 -12.58 -7.28
C ALA A 313 10.41 -13.14 -6.71
N ARG A 314 10.85 -14.30 -7.21
CA ARG A 314 12.11 -14.95 -6.81
C ARG A 314 13.35 -14.14 -7.18
N GLU A 315 13.35 -13.55 -8.37
CA GLU A 315 14.44 -12.68 -8.82
C GLU A 315 14.49 -11.40 -7.98
N ALA A 316 13.33 -10.81 -7.68
CA ALA A 316 13.22 -9.62 -6.86
C ALA A 316 13.70 -9.87 -5.42
N GLU A 317 13.40 -11.04 -4.83
CA GLU A 317 13.93 -11.45 -3.52
C GLU A 317 15.44 -11.66 -3.55
N LYS A 318 15.95 -12.38 -4.55
CA LYS A 318 17.39 -12.61 -4.72
C LYS A 318 18.13 -11.27 -4.83
N ARG A 319 17.65 -10.38 -5.70
CA ARG A 319 18.23 -9.06 -5.91
C ARG A 319 18.22 -8.20 -4.64
N SER A 320 17.13 -8.26 -3.86
CA SER A 320 17.04 -7.52 -2.58
C SER A 320 18.11 -7.97 -1.60
N LYS A 321 18.41 -9.28 -1.54
CA LYS A 321 19.49 -9.83 -0.71
C LYS A 321 20.87 -9.44 -1.21
N GLU A 322 21.10 -9.53 -2.52
CA GLU A 322 22.37 -9.09 -3.14
C GLU A 322 22.65 -7.59 -2.92
N MET A 323 21.59 -6.76 -2.92
CA MET A 323 21.71 -5.33 -2.59
C MET A 323 22.02 -5.11 -1.11
N ALA A 324 21.38 -5.88 -0.21
CA ALA A 324 21.59 -5.76 1.23
C ALA A 324 22.98 -6.25 1.68
N SER A 325 23.54 -7.27 1.01
CA SER A 325 24.88 -7.81 1.27
C SER A 325 26.00 -7.05 0.57
N GLY A 326 25.68 -6.07 -0.28
CA GLY A 326 26.66 -5.30 -1.05
C GLY A 326 27.24 -6.03 -2.28
N GLU A 327 26.68 -7.17 -2.68
CA GLU A 327 27.07 -7.89 -3.90
C GLU A 327 26.70 -7.14 -5.19
N THR A 328 25.68 -6.29 -5.14
CA THR A 328 25.26 -5.44 -6.25
C THR A 328 24.92 -4.03 -5.77
N GLU A 329 25.02 -3.05 -6.67
CA GLU A 329 24.69 -1.65 -6.36
C GLU A 329 23.21 -1.55 -5.94
N PRO A 330 22.91 -0.96 -4.77
CA PRO A 330 21.55 -0.82 -4.31
C PRO A 330 20.81 0.28 -5.09
N PHE A 331 19.56 0.02 -5.45
CA PHE A 331 18.68 1.02 -6.03
C PHE A 331 17.22 0.63 -5.80
N SER A 332 16.31 1.56 -6.07
CA SER A 332 14.89 1.29 -6.17
C SER A 332 14.29 2.11 -7.29
N LEU A 333 13.24 1.56 -7.92
CA LEU A 333 12.43 2.29 -8.89
C LEU A 333 11.15 2.72 -8.19
N ILE A 334 10.71 3.94 -8.48
CA ILE A 334 9.48 4.50 -7.91
C ILE A 334 8.68 5.08 -9.06
N ARG A 335 7.47 4.56 -9.27
CA ARG A 335 6.54 5.15 -10.24
C ARG A 335 5.79 6.29 -9.57
N VAL A 336 5.77 7.44 -10.25
CA VAL A 336 5.05 8.64 -9.84
C VAL A 336 3.80 8.75 -10.70
N TYR A 337 2.66 8.94 -10.05
CA TYR A 337 1.36 9.04 -10.68
C TYR A 337 0.72 10.40 -10.40
N ASP A 338 0.00 10.95 -11.37
CA ASP A 338 -1.03 11.94 -11.08
C ASP A 338 -2.26 11.25 -10.42
N PHE A 339 -3.18 12.04 -9.87
CA PHE A 339 -4.40 11.50 -9.24
C PHE A 339 -5.49 11.07 -10.24
N GLU A 340 -5.23 11.20 -11.54
CA GLU A 340 -5.98 10.54 -12.62
C GLU A 340 -5.43 9.14 -12.92
N GLY A 341 -4.34 8.76 -12.27
CA GLY A 341 -3.69 7.46 -12.36
C GLY A 341 -2.82 7.26 -13.59
N ASN A 342 -2.36 8.35 -14.23
CA ASN A 342 -1.34 8.31 -15.27
C ASN A 342 0.05 8.34 -14.65
N ILE A 343 0.98 7.56 -15.19
CA ILE A 343 2.39 7.63 -14.76
C ILE A 343 3.02 8.88 -15.37
N VAL A 344 3.51 9.78 -14.53
CA VAL A 344 4.15 11.03 -14.96
C VAL A 344 5.69 10.93 -14.98
N ARG A 345 6.26 10.04 -14.16
CA ARG A 345 7.72 9.86 -14.06
C ARG A 345 8.08 8.52 -13.41
N VAL A 346 9.30 8.05 -13.68
CA VAL A 346 9.97 7.02 -12.87
C VAL A 346 11.18 7.63 -12.18
N LEU A 347 11.32 7.41 -10.88
CA LEU A 347 12.51 7.81 -10.12
C LEU A 347 13.37 6.58 -9.87
N ARG A 348 14.69 6.71 -10.05
CA ARG A 348 15.69 5.71 -9.65
C ARG A 348 16.52 6.26 -8.51
N THR A 349 16.42 5.69 -7.31
CA THR A 349 17.28 6.04 -6.17
C THR A 349 18.64 5.35 -6.26
N ASP A 350 19.65 5.86 -5.55
CA ASP A 350 20.97 5.24 -5.38
C ASP A 350 21.07 4.38 -4.09
N ALA A 351 19.93 4.10 -3.47
CA ALA A 351 19.79 3.15 -2.37
C ALA A 351 18.55 2.27 -2.55
N TYR A 352 18.54 1.11 -1.90
CA TYR A 352 17.36 0.28 -1.77
C TYR A 352 16.36 0.92 -0.80
N ALA A 353 15.11 1.11 -1.22
CA ALA A 353 14.05 1.68 -0.39
C ALA A 353 13.07 0.59 0.05
N LYS A 354 13.12 0.22 1.34
CA LYS A 354 12.17 -0.70 1.97
C LYS A 354 10.79 -0.06 2.10
N ALA A 355 10.77 1.21 2.47
CA ALA A 355 9.59 2.06 2.54
C ALA A 355 9.95 3.49 2.11
N ILE A 356 8.96 4.25 1.64
CA ILE A 356 9.16 5.62 1.19
C ILE A 356 8.13 6.57 1.80
N ALA A 357 8.53 7.82 2.01
CA ALA A 357 7.65 8.93 2.33
C ALA A 357 8.01 10.12 1.44
N VAL A 358 7.02 10.94 1.10
CA VAL A 358 7.22 12.20 0.38
C VAL A 358 6.67 13.35 1.21
N SER A 359 7.36 14.49 1.20
CA SER A 359 6.85 15.70 1.87
C SER A 359 5.57 16.20 1.18
N PRO A 360 4.61 16.78 1.92
CA PRO A 360 3.35 17.24 1.32
C PRO A 360 3.52 18.19 0.14
N ASP A 361 4.56 19.03 0.19
CA ASP A 361 4.91 19.99 -0.87
C ASP A 361 5.60 19.39 -2.10
N ASP A 362 5.72 18.05 -2.16
CA ASP A 362 6.24 17.30 -3.30
C ASP A 362 7.72 17.58 -3.64
N LYS A 363 8.50 18.10 -2.69
CA LYS A 363 9.91 18.46 -2.91
C LYS A 363 10.93 17.46 -2.40
N THR A 364 10.57 16.62 -1.44
CA THR A 364 11.52 15.74 -0.76
C THR A 364 10.99 14.32 -0.67
N LEU A 365 11.82 13.35 -1.04
CA LEU A 365 11.57 11.94 -0.81
C LEU A 365 12.50 11.43 0.29
N TYR A 366 11.95 10.67 1.22
CA TYR A 366 12.67 9.98 2.28
C TYR A 366 12.55 8.48 2.02
N ALA A 367 13.68 7.79 1.91
CA ALA A 367 13.74 6.34 1.81
C ALA A 367 14.20 5.77 3.15
N LEU A 368 13.38 4.88 3.71
CA LEU A 368 13.82 3.96 4.75
C LEU A 368 14.58 2.82 4.05
N THR A 369 15.86 2.68 4.40
CA THR A 369 16.77 1.67 3.83
C THR A 369 17.23 0.70 4.91
N GLU A 370 17.72 -0.45 4.49
CA GLU A 370 18.41 -1.43 5.33
C GLU A 370 19.62 -2.03 4.58
N ASN A 371 20.70 -2.36 5.30
CA ASN A 371 21.79 -3.21 4.82
C ASN A 371 22.40 -4.03 5.96
N ASP A 372 23.21 -5.05 5.64
CA ASP A 372 23.74 -5.99 6.64
C ASP A 372 24.75 -5.34 7.60
N ASP A 373 25.50 -4.34 7.13
CA ASP A 373 26.56 -3.68 7.91
C ASP A 373 26.02 -2.66 8.91
N ASN A 374 24.96 -1.95 8.53
CA ASN A 374 24.45 -0.79 9.25
C ASN A 374 23.03 -0.98 9.77
N GLY A 375 22.31 -2.06 9.44
CA GLY A 375 20.89 -2.14 9.78
C GLY A 375 20.08 -1.04 9.08
N TYR A 376 19.14 -0.40 9.79
CA TYR A 376 18.20 0.57 9.21
C TYR A 376 18.72 2.00 9.20
N TYR A 377 18.54 2.75 8.11
CA TYR A 377 18.90 4.17 8.02
C TYR A 377 17.97 4.92 7.06
N ILE A 378 17.98 6.24 7.09
CA ILE A 378 17.14 7.07 6.22
C ILE A 378 17.98 7.92 5.29
N VAL A 379 17.63 7.87 4.00
CA VAL A 379 18.23 8.69 2.95
C VAL A 379 17.22 9.71 2.46
N ARG A 380 17.65 10.96 2.29
CA ARG A 380 16.86 12.06 1.76
C ARG A 380 17.24 12.34 0.31
N TYR A 381 16.24 12.59 -0.53
CA TYR A 381 16.39 12.97 -1.93
C TYR A 381 15.62 14.25 -2.22
N THR A 382 16.22 15.13 -3.02
CA THR A 382 15.49 16.26 -3.60
C THR A 382 14.73 15.78 -4.83
N LEU A 383 13.43 16.05 -4.89
CA LEU A 383 12.60 15.69 -6.02
C LEU A 383 12.69 16.72 -7.15
N PRO A 384 12.72 16.28 -8.42
CA PRO A 384 12.62 17.18 -9.57
C PRO A 384 11.20 17.73 -9.69
N SER A 385 11.05 18.95 -10.21
CA SER A 385 9.72 19.49 -10.52
C SER A 385 9.02 18.66 -11.61
N TYR A 386 7.71 18.49 -11.44
CA TYR A 386 6.82 17.88 -12.42
C TYR A 386 6.15 19.02 -13.20
N ASN A 387 6.63 19.27 -14.42
CA ASN A 387 6.09 20.29 -15.33
C ASN A 387 5.26 19.64 -16.43
#